data_AF-A0A9X1BQJ0-F1
#
_entry.id   AF-A0A9X1BQJ0-F1
#
_cell.length_a   1.000
_cell.length_b   1.000
_cell.length_c   1.000
_cell.angle_alpha   90.00
_cell.angle_beta   90.00
_cell.angle_gamma   90.00
#
_symmetry.space_group_name_H-M   'P 1'
#
loop_
_entity.id
_entity.type
_entity.pdbx_description
1 polymer ?
#
loop_
_entity_poly.entity_id
_entity_poly.type
_entity_poly.pdbx_seq_one_letter_code
_entity_poly.pdbx_strand_id
1 'polypeptide(L)'
;MRKIAPKNIRDDFKTQLFDLKNFYLAGVAGLPSDSDQSTLTEHSLLAAAVAWEGFISDLFVAYINVDAARFKVHLEDSFNEHIKTQEKSNRVFQKFGRLALPLHLSKADVQSLANASGNNITFPNFAELKKRAAIWLVEAHADRFRSLSASQTALIDAVIALRNHVAHRSQRSLDAMSDALAVGALHTTGIKRKDNKFHNVGAWLKATPVGRTESRLLMIISNLELIGASC
;
A
#
# COMPACT_ATOMS: atom_id res chain seq x y z
N MET A 1 0.85 3.99 -27.96
CA MET A 1 1.31 3.64 -26.60
C MET A 1 0.37 2.60 -26.02
N ARG A 2 0.87 1.45 -25.53
CA ARG A 2 0.02 0.36 -25.01
C ARG A 2 -0.46 0.71 -23.60
N LYS A 3 -1.78 0.66 -23.35
CA LYS A 3 -2.33 0.85 -22.00
C LYS A 3 -1.83 -0.25 -21.07
N ILE A 4 -1.47 0.12 -19.84
CA ILE A 4 -1.16 -0.86 -18.79
C ILE A 4 -2.47 -1.46 -18.33
N ALA A 5 -2.62 -2.79 -18.43
CA ALA A 5 -3.82 -3.47 -17.99
C ALA A 5 -3.81 -3.61 -16.46
N PRO A 6 -4.74 -3.01 -15.70
CA PRO A 6 -4.79 -3.17 -14.25
C PRO A 6 -4.98 -4.62 -13.80
N LYS A 7 -5.51 -5.48 -14.68
CA LYS A 7 -5.64 -6.91 -14.43
C LYS A 7 -4.27 -7.58 -14.27
N ASN A 8 -3.33 -7.31 -15.17
CA ASN A 8 -1.99 -7.91 -15.11
C ASN A 8 -1.28 -7.53 -13.80
N ILE A 9 -1.42 -6.30 -13.34
CA ILE A 9 -0.85 -5.84 -12.06
C ILE A 9 -1.41 -6.64 -10.87
N ARG A 10 -2.70 -6.98 -10.88
CA ARG A 10 -3.31 -7.83 -9.85
C ARG A 10 -2.83 -9.28 -9.95
N ASP A 11 -2.73 -9.82 -11.16
CA ASP A 11 -2.27 -11.19 -11.41
C ASP A 11 -0.80 -11.36 -10.98
N ASP A 12 0.04 -10.37 -11.26
CA ASP A 12 1.44 -10.32 -10.83
C ASP A 12 1.54 -10.25 -9.30
N PHE A 13 0.76 -9.38 -8.66
CA PHE A 13 0.74 -9.28 -7.19
C PHE A 13 0.28 -10.57 -6.52
N LYS A 14 -0.76 -11.21 -7.04
CA LYS A 14 -1.23 -12.52 -6.57
C LYS A 14 -0.13 -13.57 -6.68
N THR A 15 0.57 -13.60 -7.81
CA THR A 15 1.69 -14.53 -8.03
C THR A 15 2.83 -14.28 -7.04
N GLN A 16 3.21 -13.02 -6.81
CA GLN A 16 4.23 -12.67 -5.81
C GLN A 16 3.85 -13.12 -4.39
N LEU A 17 2.60 -12.94 -3.98
CA LEU A 17 2.11 -13.38 -2.67
C LEU A 17 2.09 -14.92 -2.56
N PHE A 18 1.71 -15.61 -3.64
CA PHE A 18 1.74 -17.07 -3.70
C PHE A 18 3.17 -17.61 -3.55
N ASP A 19 4.12 -17.06 -4.30
CA ASP A 19 5.53 -17.45 -4.23
C ASP A 19 6.12 -17.17 -2.85
N LEU A 20 5.79 -16.01 -2.27
CA LEU A 20 6.20 -15.65 -0.91
C LEU A 20 5.63 -16.60 0.14
N LYS A 21 4.36 -17.00 0.01
CA LYS A 21 3.72 -18.00 0.88
C LYS A 21 4.48 -19.32 0.83
N ASN A 22 4.79 -19.81 -0.37
CA ASN A 22 5.53 -21.06 -0.56
C ASN A 22 6.95 -20.99 -0.01
N PHE A 23 7.65 -19.88 -0.26
CA PHE A 23 8.98 -19.62 0.29
C PHE A 23 8.96 -19.65 1.82
N TYR A 24 8.01 -18.95 2.45
CA TYR A 24 7.87 -18.92 3.90
C TYR A 24 7.61 -20.32 4.48
N LEU A 25 6.67 -21.08 3.90
CA LEU A 25 6.35 -22.44 4.36
C LEU A 25 7.54 -23.38 4.25
N ALA A 26 8.26 -23.35 3.13
CA ALA A 26 9.47 -24.14 2.94
C ALA A 26 10.57 -23.74 3.93
N GLY A 27 10.74 -22.43 4.16
CA GLY A 27 11.72 -21.92 5.11
C GLY A 27 11.42 -22.30 6.55
N VAL A 28 10.17 -22.23 6.99
CA VAL A 28 9.77 -22.66 8.35
C VAL A 28 10.02 -24.16 8.53
N ALA A 29 9.73 -24.99 7.53
CA ALA A 29 9.99 -26.42 7.59
C ALA A 29 11.50 -26.76 7.58
N GLY A 30 12.32 -25.95 6.90
CA GLY A 30 13.76 -26.17 6.78
C GLY A 30 14.62 -25.57 7.89
N LEU A 31 14.14 -24.56 8.61
CA LEU A 31 14.90 -23.90 9.67
C LEU A 31 14.73 -24.62 11.02
N PRO A 32 15.83 -25.04 11.67
CA PRO A 32 15.78 -25.88 12.87
C PRO A 32 15.46 -25.12 14.15
N SER A 33 15.76 -23.82 14.22
CA SER A 33 15.61 -23.03 15.44
C SER A 33 14.39 -22.12 15.41
N ASP A 34 13.74 -21.99 16.56
CA ASP A 34 12.59 -21.12 16.75
C ASP A 34 12.93 -19.63 16.50
N SER A 35 14.16 -19.23 16.83
CA SER A 35 14.66 -17.88 16.56
C SER A 35 14.82 -17.62 15.07
N ASP A 36 15.39 -18.55 14.30
CA ASP A 36 15.58 -18.38 12.86
C ASP A 36 14.24 -18.33 12.13
N GLN A 37 13.28 -19.15 12.56
CA GLN A 37 11.90 -19.08 12.04
C GLN A 37 11.25 -17.72 12.34
N SER A 38 11.51 -17.12 13.51
CA SER A 38 11.02 -15.78 13.84
C SER A 38 11.62 -14.72 12.91
N THR A 39 12.94 -14.78 12.69
CA THR A 39 13.66 -13.89 11.77
C THR A 39 13.15 -14.02 10.34
N LEU A 40 13.00 -15.25 9.85
CA LEU A 40 12.38 -15.54 8.55
C LEU A 40 10.99 -14.90 8.46
N THR A 41 10.17 -15.05 9.49
CA THR A 41 8.80 -14.50 9.52
C THR A 41 8.80 -12.98 9.39
N GLU A 42 9.72 -12.28 10.07
CA GLU A 42 9.85 -10.82 9.95
C GLU A 42 10.29 -10.41 8.54
N HIS A 43 11.24 -11.13 7.92
CA HIS A 43 11.65 -10.86 6.55
C HIS A 43 10.55 -11.15 5.53
N SER A 44 9.78 -12.23 5.72
CA SER A 44 8.63 -12.54 4.89
C SER A 44 7.53 -11.49 5.03
N LEU A 45 7.30 -10.94 6.23
CA LEU A 45 6.40 -9.79 6.41
C LEU A 45 6.91 -8.55 5.65
N LEU A 46 8.20 -8.22 5.75
CA LEU A 46 8.77 -7.10 5.00
C LEU A 46 8.56 -7.27 3.50
N ALA A 47 8.80 -8.48 2.98
CA ALA A 47 8.56 -8.80 1.57
C ALA A 47 7.07 -8.64 1.18
N ALA A 48 6.14 -9.11 2.01
CA ALA A 48 4.70 -8.95 1.77
C ALA A 48 4.28 -7.47 1.75
N ALA A 49 4.79 -6.68 2.70
CA ALA A 49 4.49 -5.25 2.78
C ALA A 49 5.05 -4.47 1.58
N VAL A 50 6.28 -4.78 1.16
CA VAL A 50 6.89 -4.19 -0.03
C VAL A 50 6.14 -4.59 -1.30
N ALA A 51 5.72 -5.86 -1.42
CA ALA A 51 4.89 -6.32 -2.54
C ALA A 51 3.55 -5.55 -2.61
N TRP A 52 2.91 -5.32 -1.47
CA TRP A 52 1.69 -4.50 -1.38
C TRP A 52 1.93 -3.06 -1.84
N GLU A 53 3.01 -2.43 -1.38
CA GLU A 53 3.33 -1.05 -1.75
C GLU A 53 3.67 -0.92 -3.25
N GLY A 54 4.43 -1.87 -3.80
CA GLY A 54 4.71 -1.96 -5.23
C GLY A 54 3.43 -2.15 -6.04
N PHE A 55 2.59 -3.10 -5.64
CA PHE A 55 1.27 -3.34 -6.25
C PHE A 55 0.41 -2.08 -6.29
N ILE A 56 0.26 -1.39 -5.17
CA ILE A 56 -0.54 -0.17 -5.11
C ILE A 56 0.05 0.94 -5.99
N SER A 57 1.36 1.11 -5.99
CA SER A 57 2.04 2.08 -6.86
C SER A 57 1.77 1.79 -8.33
N ASP A 58 2.01 0.57 -8.79
CA ASP A 58 1.77 0.17 -10.19
C ASP A 58 0.29 0.22 -10.56
N LEU A 59 -0.62 -0.11 -9.63
CA LEU A 59 -2.05 -0.06 -9.87
C LEU A 59 -2.56 1.38 -10.06
N PHE A 60 -2.09 2.33 -9.25
CA PHE A 60 -2.39 3.75 -9.43
C PHE A 60 -1.89 4.24 -10.80
N VAL A 61 -0.65 3.89 -11.16
CA VAL A 61 -0.08 4.24 -12.46
C VAL A 61 -0.90 3.64 -13.59
N ALA A 62 -1.32 2.38 -13.48
CA ALA A 62 -2.15 1.71 -14.47
C ALA A 62 -3.52 2.39 -14.61
N TYR A 63 -4.19 2.73 -13.50
CA TYR A 63 -5.48 3.41 -13.54
C TYR A 63 -5.41 4.79 -14.20
N ILE A 64 -4.42 5.61 -13.82
CA ILE A 64 -4.22 6.92 -14.44
C ILE A 64 -3.86 6.77 -15.92
N ASN A 65 -3.07 5.76 -16.28
CA ASN A 65 -2.71 5.50 -17.66
C ASN A 65 -3.92 5.07 -18.52
N VAL A 66 -4.86 4.31 -17.94
CA VAL A 66 -6.10 3.90 -18.60
C VAL A 66 -7.03 5.09 -18.81
N ASP A 67 -7.22 5.90 -17.77
CA ASP A 67 -8.00 7.13 -17.77
C ASP A 67 -7.38 8.21 -16.87
N ALA A 68 -6.79 9.21 -17.52
CA ALA A 68 -6.10 10.31 -16.87
C ALA A 68 -7.00 11.51 -16.56
N ALA A 69 -8.31 11.46 -16.84
CA ALA A 69 -9.18 12.65 -16.78
C ALA A 69 -9.12 13.36 -15.42
N ARG A 70 -9.29 12.63 -14.31
CA ARG A 70 -9.21 13.21 -12.95
C ARG A 70 -7.80 13.62 -12.56
N PHE A 71 -6.80 12.84 -12.95
CA PHE A 71 -5.41 13.19 -12.67
C PHE A 71 -5.00 14.49 -13.37
N LYS A 72 -5.45 14.74 -14.60
CA LYS A 72 -5.20 16.00 -15.32
C LYS A 72 -5.84 17.19 -14.63
N VAL A 73 -7.09 17.06 -14.18
CA VAL A 73 -7.77 18.10 -13.39
C VAL A 73 -6.96 18.40 -12.12
N HIS A 74 -6.51 17.37 -11.42
CA HIS A 74 -5.66 17.55 -10.25
C HIS A 74 -4.34 18.28 -10.56
N LEU A 75 -3.67 17.96 -11.67
CA LEU A 75 -2.44 18.64 -12.08
C LEU A 75 -2.69 20.12 -12.41
N GLU A 76 -3.80 20.41 -13.10
CA GLU A 76 -4.21 21.78 -13.41
C GLU A 76 -4.54 22.57 -12.15
N ASP A 77 -5.32 22.00 -11.24
CA ASP A 77 -5.65 22.61 -9.94
C ASP A 77 -4.37 22.87 -9.13
N SER A 78 -3.47 21.89 -9.05
CA SER A 78 -2.20 22.01 -8.31
C SER A 78 -1.30 23.08 -8.92
N PHE A 79 -1.23 23.16 -10.25
CA PHE A 79 -0.49 24.21 -10.95
C PHE A 79 -1.09 25.59 -10.66
N ASN A 80 -2.42 25.72 -10.74
CA ASN A 80 -3.13 26.96 -10.50
C ASN A 80 -2.99 27.44 -9.05
N GLU A 81 -3.04 26.54 -8.07
CA GLU A 81 -2.77 26.86 -6.66
C GLU A 81 -1.33 27.31 -6.47
N HIS A 82 -0.35 26.59 -7.03
CA HIS A 82 1.06 26.95 -6.91
C HIS A 82 1.34 28.33 -7.51
N ILE A 83 0.86 28.59 -8.74
CA ILE A 83 1.16 29.84 -9.42
C ILE A 83 0.48 31.04 -8.77
N LYS A 84 -0.72 30.87 -8.16
CA LYS A 84 -1.39 31.93 -7.39
C LYS A 84 -0.53 32.47 -6.26
N THR A 85 0.31 31.63 -5.64
CA THR A 85 1.24 32.05 -4.58
C THR A 85 2.48 32.78 -5.11
N GLN A 86 2.69 32.82 -6.43
CA GLN A 86 3.87 33.38 -7.09
C GLN A 86 3.49 34.59 -7.94
N GLU A 87 3.37 35.76 -7.32
CA GLU A 87 2.74 36.96 -7.93
C GLU A 87 3.31 37.32 -9.32
N LYS A 88 4.64 37.38 -9.46
CA LYS A 88 5.29 37.70 -10.74
C LYS A 88 5.01 36.62 -11.79
N SER A 89 5.16 35.34 -11.43
CA SER A 89 4.92 34.21 -12.33
C SER A 89 3.46 34.12 -12.76
N ASN A 90 2.53 34.39 -11.85
CA ASN A 90 1.10 34.45 -12.12
C ASN A 90 0.76 35.51 -13.16
N ARG A 91 1.25 36.75 -12.98
CA ARG A 91 1.01 37.84 -13.96
C ARG A 91 1.56 37.51 -15.35
N VAL A 92 2.74 36.90 -15.42
CA VAL A 92 3.33 36.46 -16.70
C VAL A 92 2.50 35.37 -17.34
N PHE A 93 2.09 34.36 -16.58
CA PHE A 93 1.29 33.25 -17.10
C PHE A 93 -0.12 33.68 -17.51
N GLN A 94 -0.79 34.56 -16.76
CA GLN A 94 -2.09 35.12 -17.15
C GLN A 94 -2.02 35.91 -18.46
N LYS A 95 -0.90 36.59 -18.72
CA LYS A 95 -0.74 37.44 -19.91
C LYS A 95 -0.26 36.66 -21.14
N PHE A 96 0.54 35.62 -20.95
CA PHE A 96 1.26 34.95 -22.06
C PHE A 96 1.22 33.41 -22.01
N GLY A 97 0.78 32.83 -20.90
CA GLY A 97 0.85 31.39 -20.66
C GLY A 97 -0.38 30.63 -21.13
N ARG A 98 -0.19 29.34 -21.40
CA ARG A 98 -1.25 28.35 -21.60
C ARG A 98 -0.80 27.02 -21.04
N LEU A 99 -1.57 26.45 -20.12
CA LEU A 99 -1.35 25.08 -19.68
C LEU A 99 -1.97 24.14 -20.73
N ALA A 100 -1.17 23.23 -21.26
CA ALA A 100 -1.62 22.20 -22.19
C ALA A 100 -1.13 20.85 -21.72
N LEU A 101 -2.05 20.00 -21.27
CA LEU A 101 -1.76 18.62 -20.90
C LEU A 101 -1.96 17.72 -22.12
N PRO A 102 -1.07 16.73 -22.35
CA PRO A 102 -1.21 15.83 -23.49
C PRO A 102 -2.50 15.01 -23.39
N LEU A 103 -3.02 14.55 -24.53
CA LEU A 103 -4.23 13.71 -24.56
C LEU A 103 -4.04 12.40 -23.78
N HIS A 104 -2.82 11.84 -23.81
CA HIS A 104 -2.44 10.63 -23.09
C HIS A 104 -1.20 10.90 -22.23
N LEU A 105 -1.19 10.35 -21.01
CA LEU A 105 -0.01 10.37 -20.13
C LEU A 105 0.66 8.99 -20.17
N SER A 106 1.96 8.97 -20.48
CA SER A 106 2.76 7.75 -20.42
C SER A 106 2.98 7.26 -19.00
N LYS A 107 3.42 6.01 -18.85
CA LYS A 107 3.83 5.47 -17.53
C LYS A 107 4.83 6.40 -16.86
N ALA A 108 5.84 6.85 -17.61
CA ALA A 108 6.89 7.73 -17.14
C ALA A 108 6.36 9.13 -16.76
N ASP A 109 5.40 9.67 -17.53
CA ASP A 109 4.76 10.94 -17.18
C ASP A 109 3.99 10.80 -15.87
N VAL A 110 3.17 9.75 -15.72
CA VAL A 110 2.41 9.53 -14.49
C VAL A 110 3.33 9.36 -13.29
N GLN A 111 4.40 8.57 -13.42
CA GLN A 111 5.35 8.37 -12.32
C GLN A 111 6.06 9.68 -11.94
N SER A 112 6.57 10.44 -12.91
CA SER A 112 7.27 11.70 -12.64
C SER A 112 6.36 12.78 -12.06
N LEU A 113 5.09 12.84 -12.50
CA LEU A 113 4.10 13.82 -12.03
C LEU A 113 3.46 13.43 -10.69
N ALA A 114 3.32 12.14 -10.40
CA ALA A 114 2.83 11.66 -9.10
C ALA A 114 3.93 11.71 -8.02
N ASN A 115 5.19 11.49 -8.40
CA ASN A 115 6.35 11.56 -7.53
C ASN A 115 7.61 11.97 -8.31
N ALA A 116 8.04 13.22 -8.14
CA ALA A 116 9.19 13.79 -8.84
C ALA A 116 10.52 13.07 -8.58
N SER A 117 10.61 12.23 -7.53
CA SER A 117 11.84 11.49 -7.20
C SER A 117 11.99 10.17 -7.97
N GLY A 118 11.00 9.76 -8.77
CA GLY A 118 11.01 8.46 -9.47
C GLY A 118 10.80 7.24 -8.57
N ASN A 119 10.52 7.46 -7.28
CA ASN A 119 10.21 6.41 -6.31
C ASN A 119 8.77 5.92 -6.47
N ASN A 120 8.49 4.73 -5.92
CA ASN A 120 7.12 4.22 -5.80
C ASN A 120 6.19 5.24 -5.16
N ILE A 121 4.94 5.27 -5.61
CA ILE A 121 3.87 6.01 -4.95
C ILE A 121 3.57 5.27 -3.65
N THR A 122 3.87 5.89 -2.52
CA THR A 122 3.67 5.30 -1.19
C THR A 122 2.66 6.11 -0.40
N PHE A 123 1.94 5.42 0.49
CA PHE A 123 0.93 6.03 1.35
C PHE A 123 1.23 5.66 2.81
N PRO A 124 1.21 6.63 3.74
CA PRO A 124 1.56 6.37 5.14
C PRO A 124 0.49 5.55 5.88
N ASN A 125 -0.75 5.52 5.37
CA ASN A 125 -1.87 4.75 5.88
C ASN A 125 -2.96 4.66 4.80
N PHE A 126 -3.98 3.84 5.05
CA PHE A 126 -5.08 3.62 4.12
C PHE A 126 -5.96 4.85 3.92
N ALA A 127 -6.09 5.72 4.93
CA ALA A 127 -6.87 6.96 4.79
C ALA A 127 -6.25 7.89 3.74
N GLU A 128 -4.92 8.06 3.75
CA GLU A 128 -4.21 8.82 2.72
C GLU A 128 -4.26 8.15 1.35
N LEU A 129 -4.18 6.81 1.28
CA LEU A 129 -4.40 6.06 0.03
C LEU A 129 -5.79 6.37 -0.55
N LYS A 130 -6.84 6.25 0.27
CA LYS A 130 -8.24 6.50 -0.13
C LYS A 130 -8.45 7.95 -0.57
N LYS A 131 -7.87 8.91 0.16
CA LYS A 131 -7.90 10.33 -0.20
C LYS A 131 -7.25 10.55 -1.56
N ARG A 132 -6.06 10.00 -1.79
CA ARG A 132 -5.33 10.12 -3.06
C ARG A 132 -6.06 9.43 -4.21
N ALA A 133 -6.68 8.27 -3.98
CA ALA A 133 -7.54 7.61 -4.96
C ALA A 133 -8.68 8.52 -5.40
N ALA A 134 -9.37 9.19 -4.47
CA ALA A 134 -10.47 10.09 -4.78
C ALA A 134 -10.06 11.36 -5.55
N ILE A 135 -8.82 11.83 -5.36
CA ILE A 135 -8.29 13.01 -6.06
C ILE A 135 -7.77 12.61 -7.45
N TRP A 136 -7.04 11.50 -7.56
CA TRP A 136 -6.28 11.16 -8.76
C TRP A 136 -7.02 10.27 -9.75
N LEU A 137 -7.94 9.43 -9.27
CA LEU A 137 -8.58 8.41 -10.08
C LEU A 137 -10.01 8.80 -10.45
N VAL A 138 -10.49 8.29 -11.59
CA VAL A 138 -11.92 8.33 -11.91
C VAL A 138 -12.72 7.53 -10.89
N GLU A 139 -14.00 7.88 -10.73
CA GLU A 139 -14.87 7.33 -9.69
C GLU A 139 -14.89 5.79 -9.68
N ALA A 140 -15.04 5.16 -10.85
CA ALA A 140 -15.05 3.71 -10.99
C ALA A 140 -13.78 2.99 -10.48
N HIS A 141 -12.64 3.69 -10.43
CA HIS A 141 -11.38 3.17 -9.88
C HIS A 141 -11.21 3.56 -8.41
N ALA A 142 -11.59 4.79 -8.04
CA ALA A 142 -11.57 5.23 -6.65
C ALA A 142 -12.52 4.41 -5.75
N ASP A 143 -13.67 3.98 -6.29
CA ASP A 143 -14.67 3.20 -5.58
C ASP A 143 -14.15 1.86 -5.08
N ARG A 144 -13.20 1.25 -5.80
CA ARG A 144 -12.59 -0.03 -5.40
C ARG A 144 -11.86 0.06 -4.07
N PHE A 145 -11.20 1.20 -3.82
CA PHE A 145 -10.59 1.48 -2.52
C PHE A 145 -11.61 1.94 -1.49
N ARG A 146 -12.65 2.67 -1.93
CA ARG A 146 -13.71 3.16 -1.04
C ARG A 146 -14.55 2.03 -0.46
N SER A 147 -14.74 0.95 -1.22
CA SER A 147 -15.58 -0.21 -0.86
C SER A 147 -14.89 -1.23 0.03
N LEU A 148 -13.59 -1.07 0.33
CA LEU A 148 -12.91 -1.97 1.26
C LEU A 148 -13.54 -1.87 2.66
N SER A 149 -13.74 -3.04 3.29
CA SER A 149 -14.35 -3.13 4.61
C SER A 149 -13.41 -2.56 5.68
N ALA A 150 -13.97 -2.18 6.84
CA ALA A 150 -13.18 -1.68 7.96
C ALA A 150 -12.07 -2.66 8.41
N SER A 151 -12.30 -3.97 8.31
CA SER A 151 -11.28 -4.97 8.64
C SER A 151 -10.16 -5.02 7.61
N GLN A 152 -10.48 -4.83 6.32
CA GLN A 152 -9.49 -4.76 5.25
C GLN A 152 -8.63 -3.49 5.36
N THR A 153 -9.25 -2.34 5.62
CA THR A 153 -8.51 -1.09 5.79
C THR A 153 -7.61 -1.13 7.02
N ALA A 154 -8.12 -1.64 8.15
CA ALA A 154 -7.33 -1.79 9.38
C ALA A 154 -6.18 -2.80 9.20
N LEU A 155 -6.36 -3.83 8.37
CA LEU A 155 -5.28 -4.76 8.07
C LEU A 155 -4.15 -4.08 7.29
N ILE A 156 -4.46 -3.26 6.30
CA ILE A 156 -3.44 -2.53 5.53
C ILE A 156 -2.64 -1.62 6.46
N ASP A 157 -3.32 -0.88 7.34
CA ASP A 157 -2.66 -0.04 8.34
C ASP A 157 -1.78 -0.85 9.29
N ALA A 158 -2.26 -2.02 9.73
CA ALA A 158 -1.47 -2.95 10.55
C ALA A 158 -0.22 -3.44 9.81
N VAL A 159 -0.32 -3.80 8.52
CA VAL A 159 0.83 -4.23 7.70
C VAL A 159 1.87 -3.12 7.57
N ILE A 160 1.44 -1.88 7.29
CA ILE A 160 2.34 -0.71 7.22
C ILE A 160 3.03 -0.48 8.56
N ALA A 161 2.28 -0.51 9.66
CA ALA A 161 2.83 -0.27 10.99
C ALA A 161 3.79 -1.38 11.44
N LEU A 162 3.46 -2.64 11.15
CA LEU A 162 4.33 -3.81 11.36
C LEU A 162 5.63 -3.66 10.56
N ARG A 163 5.55 -3.35 9.27
CA ARG A 163 6.71 -3.11 8.39
C ARG A 163 7.61 -2.03 8.97
N ASN A 164 7.04 -0.89 9.36
CA ASN A 164 7.79 0.24 9.91
C ASN A 164 8.48 -0.13 11.23
N HIS A 165 7.82 -0.90 12.10
CA HIS A 165 8.43 -1.33 13.34
C HIS A 165 9.56 -2.34 13.12
N VAL A 166 9.34 -3.36 12.27
CA VAL A 166 10.38 -4.35 11.93
C VAL A 166 11.61 -3.66 11.32
N ALA A 167 11.42 -2.65 10.47
CA ALA A 167 12.51 -1.93 9.82
C ALA A 167 13.28 -0.99 10.76
N HIS A 168 12.61 -0.30 11.70
CA HIS A 168 13.24 0.77 12.48
C HIS A 168 13.49 0.44 13.96
N ARG A 169 12.75 -0.52 14.54
CA ARG A 169 12.90 -0.98 15.94
C ARG A 169 12.91 0.14 17.00
N SER A 170 12.21 1.26 16.75
CA SER A 170 12.12 2.36 17.71
C SER A 170 10.89 2.24 18.61
N GLN A 171 10.93 2.89 19.78
CA GLN A 171 9.78 2.93 20.69
C GLN A 171 8.55 3.56 20.01
N ARG A 172 8.75 4.64 19.25
CA ARG A 172 7.68 5.27 18.48
C ARG A 172 7.04 4.32 17.48
N SER A 173 7.81 3.50 16.78
CA SER A 173 7.25 2.53 15.83
C SER A 173 6.59 1.34 16.54
N LEU A 174 7.08 0.96 17.72
CA LEU A 174 6.44 -0.05 18.57
C LEU A 174 5.04 0.41 19.01
N ASP A 175 4.92 1.65 19.47
CA ASP A 175 3.64 2.24 19.89
C ASP A 175 2.68 2.35 18.71
N ALA A 176 3.13 2.88 17.58
CA ALA A 176 2.31 2.96 16.35
C ALA A 176 1.82 1.58 15.87
N MET A 177 2.69 0.56 15.89
CA MET A 177 2.31 -0.81 15.57
C MET A 177 1.30 -1.36 16.57
N SER A 178 1.51 -1.11 17.87
CA SER A 178 0.59 -1.56 18.92
C SER A 178 -0.79 -0.94 18.75
N ASP A 179 -0.87 0.34 18.41
CA ASP A 179 -2.13 1.04 18.21
C ASP A 179 -2.86 0.54 16.96
N ALA A 180 -2.15 0.34 15.84
CA ALA A 180 -2.72 -0.23 14.62
C ALA A 180 -3.30 -1.63 14.84
N LEU A 181 -2.63 -2.47 15.64
CA LEU A 181 -3.07 -3.83 15.97
C LEU A 181 -4.19 -3.91 17.02
N ALA A 182 -4.48 -2.80 17.72
CA ALA A 182 -5.54 -2.72 18.73
C ALA A 182 -6.90 -2.31 18.15
N VAL A 183 -6.96 -1.95 16.86
CA VAL A 183 -8.19 -1.49 16.22
C VAL A 183 -9.26 -2.58 16.24
N GLY A 184 -10.46 -2.21 16.70
CA GLY A 184 -11.59 -3.14 16.89
C GLY A 184 -11.97 -3.94 15.64
N ALA A 185 -11.79 -3.36 14.44
CA ALA A 185 -12.03 -4.03 13.16
C ALA A 185 -11.12 -5.25 12.91
N LEU A 186 -10.01 -5.40 13.64
CA LEU A 186 -9.12 -6.57 13.57
C LEU A 186 -9.52 -7.68 14.55
N HIS A 187 -10.52 -7.47 15.41
CA HIS A 187 -10.77 -8.39 16.51
C HIS A 187 -11.18 -9.80 16.08
N THR A 188 -11.89 -9.88 14.95
CA THR A 188 -12.36 -11.14 14.37
C THR A 188 -11.37 -11.75 13.38
N THR A 189 -10.34 -11.01 12.95
CA THR A 189 -9.42 -11.47 11.90
C THR A 189 -8.33 -12.42 12.41
N GLY A 190 -8.10 -12.46 13.73
CA GLY A 190 -6.97 -13.18 14.34
C GLY A 190 -5.65 -12.38 14.34
N ILE A 191 -5.65 -11.20 13.71
CA ILE A 191 -4.48 -10.32 13.56
C ILE A 191 -4.47 -9.23 14.65
N LYS A 192 -5.48 -9.18 15.53
CA LYS A 192 -5.44 -8.29 16.71
C LYS A 192 -4.24 -8.61 17.61
N ARG A 193 -3.72 -7.57 18.28
CA ARG A 193 -2.95 -7.80 19.52
C ARG A 193 -3.90 -8.16 20.66
N LYS A 194 -3.39 -8.90 21.65
CA LYS A 194 -4.04 -9.05 22.95
C LYS A 194 -3.63 -7.86 23.85
N ASP A 195 -4.02 -7.89 25.12
CA ASP A 195 -3.81 -6.78 26.06
C ASP A 195 -2.33 -6.41 26.24
N ASN A 196 -1.41 -7.38 26.12
CA ASN A 196 0.02 -7.16 26.27
C ASN A 196 0.69 -6.67 24.98
N LYS A 197 1.53 -5.63 25.09
CA LYS A 197 2.50 -5.27 24.05
C LYS A 197 3.49 -6.41 23.87
N PHE A 198 3.84 -6.73 22.63
CA PHE A 198 4.89 -7.72 22.31
C PHE A 198 6.07 -7.01 21.64
N HIS A 199 7.29 -7.46 21.97
CA HIS A 199 8.52 -6.90 21.44
C HIS A 199 9.14 -7.77 20.33
N ASN A 200 8.83 -9.07 20.32
CA ASN A 200 9.26 -10.00 19.29
C ASN A 200 8.15 -10.16 18.25
N VAL A 201 8.26 -9.41 17.14
CA VAL A 201 7.28 -9.39 16.06
C VAL A 201 7.25 -10.73 15.32
N GLY A 202 8.41 -11.29 15.01
CA GLY A 202 8.52 -12.60 14.36
C GLY A 202 7.81 -13.71 15.11
N ALA A 203 8.02 -13.78 16.43
CA ALA A 203 7.36 -14.77 17.27
C ALA A 203 5.83 -14.60 17.31
N TRP A 204 5.34 -13.36 17.31
CA TRP A 204 3.91 -13.10 17.27
C TRP A 204 3.28 -13.44 15.92
N LEU A 205 3.98 -13.12 14.82
CA LEU A 205 3.52 -13.37 13.44
C LEU A 205 3.47 -14.86 13.09
N LYS A 206 4.45 -15.65 13.55
CA LYS A 206 4.49 -17.09 13.27
C LYS A 206 3.49 -17.88 14.09
N ALA A 207 3.06 -17.33 15.23
CA ALA A 207 2.11 -17.99 16.11
C ALA A 207 0.71 -18.09 15.46
N THR A 208 0.09 -19.24 15.62
CA THR A 208 -1.30 -19.51 15.25
C THR A 208 -2.25 -18.98 16.34
N PRO A 209 -3.13 -18.02 16.05
CA PRO A 209 -4.16 -17.57 16.98
C PRO A 209 -5.09 -18.73 17.41
N VAL A 210 -5.59 -18.67 18.64
CA VAL A 210 -6.54 -19.67 19.16
C VAL A 210 -7.77 -19.76 18.25
N GLY A 211 -8.17 -20.98 17.89
CA GLY A 211 -9.30 -21.23 16.99
C GLY A 211 -9.02 -21.00 15.51
N ARG A 212 -7.74 -20.84 15.12
CA ARG A 212 -7.31 -20.71 13.72
C ARG A 212 -6.37 -21.85 13.34
N THR A 213 -6.23 -22.08 12.04
CA THR A 213 -5.42 -23.16 11.46
C THR A 213 -4.13 -22.69 10.81
N GLU A 214 -3.96 -21.38 10.61
CA GLU A 214 -2.80 -20.77 9.97
C GLU A 214 -2.11 -19.76 10.91
N SER A 215 -0.84 -19.45 10.65
CA SER A 215 -0.13 -18.38 11.36
C SER A 215 -0.68 -16.99 10.99
N ARG A 216 -0.40 -15.98 11.81
CA ARG A 216 -0.82 -14.60 11.48
C ARG A 216 -0.19 -14.08 10.19
N LEU A 217 1.07 -14.43 9.91
CA LEU A 217 1.70 -14.05 8.64
C LEU A 217 0.94 -14.62 7.44
N LEU A 218 0.56 -15.90 7.48
CA LEU A 218 -0.20 -16.53 6.40
C LEU A 218 -1.58 -15.88 6.25
N MET A 219 -2.26 -15.57 7.36
CA MET A 219 -3.51 -14.81 7.31
C MET A 219 -3.33 -13.44 6.69
N ILE A 220 -2.26 -12.71 7.03
CA ILE A 220 -1.95 -11.41 6.43
C ILE A 220 -1.80 -11.55 4.92
N ILE A 221 -0.97 -12.50 4.45
CA ILE A 221 -0.73 -12.74 3.02
C ILE A 221 -2.05 -13.06 2.30
N SER A 222 -2.85 -13.99 2.82
CA SER A 222 -4.13 -14.36 2.21
C SER A 222 -5.15 -13.22 2.19
N ASN A 223 -5.18 -12.38 3.23
CA ASN A 223 -6.05 -11.20 3.21
C ASN A 223 -5.55 -10.11 2.25
N LEU A 224 -4.22 -9.91 2.13
CA LEU A 224 -3.67 -9.00 1.13
C LEU A 224 -4.02 -9.43 -0.30
N GLU A 225 -4.02 -10.74 -0.57
CA GLU A 225 -4.47 -11.29 -1.86
C GLU A 225 -5.95 -10.94 -2.14
N LEU A 226 -6.83 -11.17 -1.17
CA LEU A 226 -8.27 -10.85 -1.28
C LEU A 226 -8.51 -9.35 -1.48
N ILE A 227 -7.75 -8.51 -0.77
CA ILE A 227 -7.80 -7.06 -0.90
C ILE A 227 -7.31 -6.66 -2.30
N GLY A 228 -6.17 -7.17 -2.75
CA GLY A 228 -5.61 -6.86 -4.06
C GLY A 228 -6.54 -7.23 -5.22
N ALA A 229 -7.30 -8.32 -5.09
CA ALA A 229 -8.33 -8.70 -6.06
C ALA A 229 -9.52 -7.72 -6.10
N SER A 230 -9.80 -7.03 -4.99
CA SER A 230 -10.91 -6.09 -4.85
C SER A 230 -10.55 -4.67 -5.32
N CYS A 231 -9.28 -4.28 -5.14
CA CYS A 231 -8.72 -2.99 -5.56
C CYS A 231 -8.75 -2.76 -7.07
#